data_AF-A0A9D7JRK3-F1
#
_entry.id   AF-A0A9D7JRK3-F1
#
_cell.length_a   1.000
_cell.length_b   1.000
_cell.length_c   1.000
_cell.angle_alpha   90.00
_cell.angle_beta   90.00
_cell.angle_gamma   90.00
#
_symmetry.space_group_name_H-M   'P 1'
#
loop_
_entity.id
_entity.type
_entity.pdbx_description
1 polymer ?
#
loop_
_entity_poly.entity_id
_entity_poly.type
_entity_poly.pdbx_seq_one_letter_code
_entity_poly.pdbx_strand_id
1 'polypeptide(L)'
;MNPHFIFNCLSSIQQFIIEHDVDAASKYLGAFSRLIRLALHSSVDGKHSLQDEIDMLENYLGLERLRFGDRFSYQITKWNLI
;
A
#
# COMPACT_ATOMS: atom_id res chain seq x y z
N MET A 1 2.73 4.03 -11.14
CA MET A 1 3.27 3.18 -10.05
C MET A 1 4.54 2.50 -10.53
N ASN A 2 5.55 2.31 -9.67
CA ASN A 2 6.82 1.68 -10.07
C ASN A 2 6.64 0.15 -10.26
N PRO A 3 7.00 -0.43 -11.42
CA PRO A 3 6.96 -1.89 -11.63
C PRO A 3 7.74 -2.70 -10.58
N HIS A 4 8.84 -2.17 -10.06
CA HIS A 4 9.62 -2.82 -9.00
C HIS A 4 8.80 -3.03 -7.72
N PHE A 5 7.91 -2.09 -7.38
CA PHE A 5 7.07 -2.21 -6.19
C PHE A 5 6.05 -3.35 -6.32
N ILE A 6 5.55 -3.60 -7.53
CA ILE A 6 4.65 -4.73 -7.80
C ILE A 6 5.36 -6.05 -7.49
N PHE A 7 6.59 -6.22 -7.97
CA PHE A 7 7.39 -7.41 -7.67
C PHE A 7 7.63 -7.57 -6.16
N ASN A 8 8.00 -6.50 -5.46
CA ASN A 8 8.19 -6.54 -4.00
C ASN A 8 6.93 -7.01 -3.25
N CYS A 9 5.75 -6.56 -3.68
CA CYS A 9 4.49 -6.98 -3.08
C CYS A 9 4.22 -8.47 -3.32
N LEU A 10 4.43 -8.96 -4.54
CA LEU A 10 4.27 -10.38 -4.86
C LEU A 10 5.24 -11.25 -4.07
N SER A 11 6.51 -10.83 -3.93
CA SER A 11 7.50 -11.54 -3.10
C SER A 11 7.11 -11.57 -1.62
N SER A 12 6.51 -10.49 -1.10
CA SER A 12 6.04 -10.44 0.29
C SER A 12 4.87 -11.39 0.52
N ILE A 13 3.90 -11.43 -0.41
CA ILE A 13 2.79 -12.40 -0.36
C ILE A 13 3.34 -13.84 -0.41
N GLN A 14 4.29 -14.11 -1.30
CA GLN A 14 4.94 -15.41 -1.39
C GLN A 14 5.64 -15.79 -0.07
N GLN A 15 6.33 -14.84 0.56
CA GLN A 15 7.02 -15.06 1.83
C GLN A 15 6.03 -15.44 2.94
N PHE A 16 4.92 -14.73 3.08
CA PHE A 16 3.89 -15.07 4.07
C PHE A 16 3.30 -16.47 3.84
N ILE A 17 3.12 -16.88 2.57
CA ILE A 17 2.68 -18.24 2.23
C ILE A 17 3.72 -19.29 2.67
N ILE A 18 5.00 -19.04 2.42
CA ILE A 18 6.11 -19.93 2.82
C ILE A 18 6.20 -20.04 4.34
N GLU A 19 5.93 -18.94 5.06
CA GLU A 19 5.92 -18.89 6.52
C GLU A 19 4.63 -19.46 7.13
N HIS A 20 3.68 -19.94 6.32
CA HIS A 20 2.36 -20.40 6.73
C HIS A 20 1.50 -19.34 7.46
N ASP A 21 1.80 -18.06 7.28
CA ASP A 21 0.98 -16.94 7.76
C ASP A 21 -0.07 -16.55 6.73
N VAL A 22 -1.11 -17.38 6.62
CA VAL A 22 -2.20 -17.21 5.66
C VAL A 22 -2.98 -15.92 5.89
N ASP A 23 -3.09 -15.48 7.15
CA ASP A 23 -3.80 -14.25 7.51
C ASP A 23 -3.04 -13.02 7.04
N ALA A 24 -1.72 -12.97 7.25
CA ALA A 24 -0.88 -11.89 6.74
C ALA A 24 -0.88 -11.87 5.21
N ALA A 25 -0.77 -13.04 4.56
CA ALA A 25 -0.82 -13.15 3.10
C ALA A 25 -2.14 -12.58 2.54
N SER A 26 -3.27 -12.96 3.14
CA SER A 26 -4.61 -12.51 2.72
C SER A 26 -4.79 -11.00 2.92
N LYS A 27 -4.39 -10.47 4.09
CA LYS A 27 -4.43 -9.03 4.39
C LYS A 27 -3.56 -8.23 3.41
N TYR A 28 -2.33 -8.69 3.16
CA TYR A 28 -1.39 -8.04 2.25
C TYR A 28 -1.91 -8.04 0.80
N LEU A 29 -2.45 -9.18 0.33
CA LEU A 29 -3.05 -9.29 -1.00
C LEU A 29 -4.25 -8.36 -1.18
N GLY A 30 -5.10 -8.22 -0.16
CA GLY A 30 -6.23 -7.30 -0.17
C GLY A 30 -5.80 -5.83 -0.26
N ALA A 31 -4.82 -5.43 0.56
CA ALA A 31 -4.25 -4.08 0.53
C ALA A 31 -3.57 -3.77 -0.82
N PHE A 32 -2.78 -4.71 -1.34
CA PHE A 32 -2.14 -4.61 -2.64
C PHE A 32 -3.17 -4.44 -3.79
N SER A 33 -4.23 -5.26 -3.78
CA SER A 33 -5.31 -5.16 -4.77
C SER A 33 -6.02 -3.81 -4.73
N ARG A 34 -6.23 -3.25 -3.52
CA ARG A 34 -6.79 -1.90 -3.35
C ARG A 34 -5.85 -0.84 -3.91
N LEU A 35 -4.55 -0.94 -3.65
CA LEU A 35 -3.55 0.02 -4.14
C LEU A 35 -3.47 0.01 -5.68
N ILE A 36 -3.50 -1.17 -6.31
CA ILE A 36 -3.54 -1.29 -7.78
C ILE A 36 -4.79 -0.60 -8.35
N ARG A 37 -5.95 -0.82 -7.73
CA ARG A 37 -7.20 -0.17 -8.15
C ARG A 37 -7.11 1.34 -8.06
N LEU A 38 -6.60 1.88 -6.95
CA LEU A 38 -6.40 3.32 -6.76
C LEU A 38 -5.42 3.87 -7.81
N ALA A 39 -4.27 3.21 -8.02
CA ALA A 39 -3.28 3.65 -9.01
C ALA A 39 -3.83 3.68 -10.45
N LEU A 40 -4.68 2.70 -10.81
CA LEU A 40 -5.33 2.67 -12.13
C LEU A 40 -6.42 3.73 -12.25
N HIS A 41 -7.27 3.89 -11.23
CA HIS A 41 -8.28 4.96 -11.19
C HIS A 41 -7.62 6.32 -11.32
N SER A 42 -6.50 6.53 -10.61
CA SER A 42 -5.77 7.78 -10.63
C SER A 42 -5.15 8.12 -11.98
N SER A 43 -4.85 7.11 -12.79
CA SER A 43 -4.32 7.31 -14.14
C SER A 43 -5.36 7.77 -15.16
N VAL A 44 -6.66 7.63 -14.88
CA VAL A 44 -7.75 7.94 -15.81
C VAL A 44 -8.27 9.37 -15.62
N ASP A 45 -8.51 9.79 -14.37
CA ASP A 45 -9.30 11.01 -14.10
C ASP A 45 -8.49 12.31 -13.99
N GLY A 46 -7.15 12.24 -13.95
CA GLY A 46 -6.24 13.41 -14.02
C GLY A 46 -6.38 14.46 -12.90
N LYS A 47 -7.37 14.33 -12.02
CA LYS A 47 -7.62 15.18 -10.84
C LYS A 47 -8.01 14.30 -9.67
N HIS A 48 -7.24 14.37 -8.59
CA HIS A 48 -7.48 13.65 -7.34
C HIS A 48 -7.72 14.64 -6.23
N SER A 49 -8.63 14.33 -5.31
CA SER A 49 -8.72 15.10 -4.09
C SER A 49 -7.47 14.85 -3.25
N LEU A 50 -7.08 15.81 -2.42
CA LEU A 50 -6.01 15.59 -1.45
C LEU A 50 -6.31 14.38 -0.54
N GLN A 51 -7.58 14.09 -0.29
CA GLN A 51 -7.98 12.93 0.50
C GLN A 51 -7.67 11.62 -0.22
N ASP A 52 -7.92 11.54 -1.53
CA ASP A 52 -7.63 10.33 -2.33
C ASP A 52 -6.13 10.04 -2.36
N GLU A 53 -5.30 11.09 -2.45
CA GLU A 53 -3.84 10.97 -2.40
C GLU A 53 -3.36 10.50 -1.01
N ILE A 54 -3.97 11.01 0.07
CA ILE A 54 -3.68 10.56 1.44
C ILE A 54 -4.08 9.09 1.61
N ASP A 55 -5.27 8.68 1.14
CA ASP A 55 -5.74 7.30 1.24
C ASP A 55 -4.84 6.33 0.45
N MET A 56 -4.34 6.77 -0.71
CA MET A 56 -3.36 6.02 -1.48
C MET A 56 -2.02 5.88 -0.73
N LEU A 57 -1.54 6.95 -0.11
CA LEU A 57 -0.32 6.94 0.70
C LEU A 57 -0.45 6.07 1.95
N GLU A 58 -1.56 6.16 2.69
CA GLU A 58 -1.84 5.31 3.85
C GLU A 58 -1.82 3.82 3.47
N ASN A 59 -2.45 3.46 2.35
CA ASN A 59 -2.44 2.08 1.86
C ASN A 59 -1.02 1.62 1.48
N TYR A 60 -0.29 2.45 0.72
CA TYR A 60 1.09 2.16 0.31
C TYR A 60 2.01 1.97 1.52
N LEU A 61 2.00 2.91 2.47
CA LEU A 61 2.84 2.86 3.65
C LEU A 61 2.40 1.73 4.61
N GLY A 62 1.10 1.39 4.62
CA GLY A 62 0.57 0.22 5.30
C GLY A 62 1.17 -1.09 4.77
N LEU A 63 1.30 -1.25 3.45
CA LEU A 63 1.97 -2.40 2.84
C LEU A 63 3.44 -2.47 3.24
N GLU A 64 4.16 -1.34 3.19
CA GLU A 64 5.56 -1.27 3.60
C GLU A 64 5.72 -1.63 5.10
N ARG A 65 4.80 -1.18 5.95
CA ARG A 65 4.78 -1.54 7.38
C ARG A 65 4.53 -3.04 7.59
N LEU A 66 3.59 -3.64 6.89
CA LEU A 66 3.35 -5.08 6.97
C LEU A 66 4.57 -5.89 6.53
N ARG A 67 5.31 -5.41 5.52
CA ARG A 67 6.53 -6.08 5.03
C ARG A 67 7.69 -5.97 6.01
N PHE A 68 7.88 -4.81 6.63
CA PHE A 68 9.05 -4.54 7.46
C PHE A 68 8.82 -4.71 8.96
N GLY A 69 7.56 -4.88 9.38
CA GLY A 69 7.15 -4.94 10.78
C GLY A 69 7.57 -3.68 11.53
N ASP A 70 8.12 -3.86 12.73
CA ASP A 70 8.52 -2.75 13.61
C ASP A 70 9.72 -1.94 13.09
N ARG A 71 10.38 -2.39 12.02
CA ARG A 71 11.48 -1.64 11.38
C ARG A 71 10.99 -0.47 10.54
N PHE A 72 9.68 -0.34 10.34
CA PHE A 72 9.08 0.73 9.57
C PHE A 72 7.91 1.35 10.32
N SER A 73 8.00 2.66 10.55
CA SER A 73 6.93 3.46 11.14
C SER A 73 6.77 4.74 10.33
N TYR A 74 5.54 5.26 10.29
CA TYR A 74 5.23 6.47 9.57
C TYR A 74 4.06 7.19 10.24
N GLN A 75 3.95 8.49 9.97
CA GLN A 75 2.82 9.31 10.36
C GLN A 75 2.56 10.32 9.24
N ILE A 76 1.33 10.34 8.72
CA ILE A 76 0.90 11.39 7.81
C ILE A 76 0.31 12.53 8.62
N THR A 77 0.81 13.75 8.38
CA THR A 77 0.32 14.96 9.07
C THR A 77 -0.23 15.93 8.04
N LYS A 78 -1.49 16.33 8.21
CA LYS A 78 -2.12 17.35 7.38
C LYS A 78 -2.03 18.70 8.08
N TRP A 79 -1.42 19.66 7.43
CA TRP A 79 -1.41 21.05 7.89
C TRP A 79 -2.69 21.72 7.42
N ASN A 80 -3.52 22.17 8.36
CA ASN A 80 -4.60 23.09 8.04
C ASN A 80 -4.01 24.50 7.99
N LEU A 81 -3.86 25.05 6.79
CA LEU A 81 -3.61 26.48 6.62
C LEU A 81 -4.92 27.21 6.99
N ILE A 82 -4.87 27.98 8.07
CA ILE A 82 -5.87 28.98 8.44
C ILE A 82 -5.73 30.16 7.47
#